data_AF-A0A381ZL06-F1
#
_entry.id   AF-A0A381ZL06-F1
#
_cell.length_a   1.000
_cell.length_b   1.000
_cell.length_c   1.000
_cell.angle_alpha   90.00
_cell.angle_beta   90.00
_cell.angle_gamma   90.00
#
_symmetry.space_group_name_H-M   'P 1'
#
loop_
_entity.id
_entity.type
_entity.pdbx_description
1 polymer ?
#
loop_
_entity_poly.entity_id
_entity_poly.type
_entity_poly.pdbx_seq_one_letter_code
_entity_poly.pdbx_strand_id
1 'polypeptide(L)' 'MAESDFPNNPYCKKFMDIKGKSMAYIDEGLGDPIVFIHGNPTSSYLWRNIIPHVG' A
#
# COMPACT_ATOMS: atom_id res chain seq x y z
N MET A 1 -10.93 4.42 -10.61
CA MET A 1 -10.13 3.22 -10.91
C MET A 1 -9.66 2.68 -9.59
N ALA A 2 -10.16 1.51 -9.19
CA ALA A 2 -9.69 0.87 -7.97
C ALA A 2 -8.26 0.37 -8.20
N GLU A 3 -7.43 0.34 -7.17
CA GLU A 3 -6.05 -0.18 -7.31
C GLU A 3 -6.00 -1.65 -7.74
N SER A 4 -7.08 -2.41 -7.50
CA SER A 4 -7.31 -3.75 -8.03
C SER A 4 -7.39 -3.81 -9.56
N ASP A 5 -7.63 -2.66 -10.20
CA ASP A 5 -7.73 -2.53 -11.66
C ASP A 5 -6.36 -2.25 -12.30
N PHE A 6 -5.30 -2.05 -11.49
CA PHE A 6 -3.95 -1.91 -12.03
C PHE A 6 -3.38 -3.29 -12.41
N PRO A 7 -3.07 -3.52 -13.70
CA PRO A 7 -2.44 -4.77 -14.09
C PRO A 7 -1.09 -4.93 -13.39
N ASN A 8 -0.86 -6.12 -12.82
CA ASN A 8 0.39 -6.52 -12.15
C ASN A 8 0.70 -5.85 -10.80
N ASN A 9 -0.30 -5.49 -9.99
CA ASN A 9 -0.03 -5.20 -8.58
C ASN A 9 0.26 -6.52 -7.82
N PRO A 10 1.49 -6.76 -7.31
CA PRO A 10 1.82 -8.02 -6.65
C PRO A 10 1.29 -8.11 -5.21
N TYR A 11 0.74 -7.02 -4.68
CA TYR A 11 0.42 -6.89 -3.26
C TYR A 11 -1.07 -7.06 -2.96
N CYS A 12 -1.34 -7.72 -1.83
CA CYS A 12 -2.70 -7.87 -1.34
C CYS A 12 -3.15 -6.61 -0.60
N LYS A 13 -4.21 -5.98 -1.10
CA LYS A 13 -4.79 -4.79 -0.49
C LYS A 13 -5.58 -5.17 0.77
N LYS A 14 -5.23 -4.56 1.90
CA LYS A 14 -5.92 -4.70 3.18
C LYS A 14 -6.68 -3.41 3.49
N PHE A 15 -7.67 -3.53 4.38
CA PHE A 15 -8.45 -2.41 4.89
C PHE A 15 -8.52 -2.48 6.42
N MET A 16 -8.48 -1.33 7.07
CA MET A 16 -8.65 -1.22 8.52
C MET A 16 -9.52 -0.01 8.84
N ASP A 17 -10.47 -0.19 9.75
CA ASP A 17 -11.29 0.92 10.25
C ASP A 17 -10.53 1.72 11.30
N ILE A 18 -10.25 2.99 10.99
CA ILE A 18 -9.61 3.93 11.89
C ILE A 18 -10.53 5.15 12.07
N LYS A 19 -10.99 5.36 13.31
CA LYS A 19 -11.90 6.47 13.66
C LYS A 19 -13.15 6.52 12.76
N GLY A 20 -13.72 5.34 12.47
CA GLY A 20 -14.91 5.20 11.62
C GLY A 20 -14.67 5.41 10.12
N LYS A 21 -13.41 5.43 9.68
CA LYS A 21 -13.03 5.53 8.26
C LYS A 21 -12.24 4.28 7.86
N SER A 22 -12.65 3.65 6.76
CA SER A 22 -11.90 2.54 6.18
C SER A 22 -10.65 3.08 5.49
N MET A 23 -9.47 2.66 5.96
CA MET A 23 -8.19 3.00 5.37
C MET A 23 -7.61 1.81 4.62
N ALA A 24 -7.30 2.02 3.36
CA ALA A 24 -6.59 1.08 2.51
C ALA A 24 -5.09 1.08 2.82
N TYR A 25 -4.47 -0.10 2.93
CA TYR A 25 -3.04 -0.24 3.10
C TYR A 25 -2.51 -1.54 2.48
N ILE A 26 -1.19 -1.62 2.34
CA ILE A 26 -0.42 -2.82 2.02
C ILE A 26 0.51 -3.07 3.19
N ASP A 27 0.71 -4.34 3.54
CA ASP A 27 1.55 -4.76 4.67
C ASP A 27 2.20 -6.09 4.29
N GLU A 28 3.52 -6.03 4.07
CA GLU A 28 4.36 -7.02 3.40
C GLU A 28 5.73 -7.08 4.08
N GLY A 29 6.34 -8.27 4.07
CA GLY A 29 7.63 -8.52 4.72
C GLY A 29 7.54 -8.80 6.22
N LEU A 30 8.70 -8.89 6.87
CA LEU A 30 8.89 -9.15 8.29
C LEU A 30 10.07 -8.30 8.80
N GLY A 31 10.06 -7.89 10.07
CA GLY A 31 11.15 -7.13 10.69
C GLY A 31 10.72 -5.76 11.21
N ASP A 32 11.67 -4.82 11.28
CA ASP A 32 11.39 -3.44 11.71
C ASP A 32 10.55 -2.72 10.65
N PRO A 33 9.44 -2.05 11.05
CA PRO A 33 8.50 -1.48 10.09
C PRO A 33 9.06 -0.22 9.42
N ILE A 34 8.93 -0.15 8.09
CA ILE A 34 9.16 1.05 7.27
C ILE A 34 7.80 1.54 6.75
N VAL A 35 7.45 2.80 7.02
CA VAL A 35 6.15 3.37 6.64
C VAL A 35 6.28 4.26 5.40
N PHE A 36 5.59 3.87 4.32
CA PHE A 36 5.46 4.68 3.11
C PHE A 36 4.15 5.48 3.11
N ILE A 37 4.25 6.79 2.88
CA ILE A 37 3.10 7.70 2.76
C ILE A 37 3.13 8.35 1.38
N HIS A 38 2.01 8.32 0.66
CA HIS A 38 1.90 8.93 -0.66
C HIS A 38 1.38 10.39 -0.59
N GLY A 39 1.50 11.13 -1.69
CA GLY A 39 0.93 12.47 -1.84
C GLY A 39 -0.37 12.49 -2.63
N ASN A 40 -0.90 13.68 -2.91
CA ASN A 40 -2.04 13.91 -3.80
C ASN A 40 -1.51 14.24 -5.22
N PRO A 41 -1.96 13.60 -6.33
CA PRO A 41 -3.09 12.67 -6.48
C PRO A 41 -2.66 11.20 -6.67
N THR A 42 -1.86 10.67 -5.74
CA THR A 42 -1.28 9.31 -5.83
C THR A 42 -1.90 8.35 -4.81
N SER A 43 -1.46 7.10 -4.80
CA SER A 43 -1.91 6.05 -3.89
C SER A 43 -0.74 5.13 -3.49
N SER A 44 -0.99 4.10 -2.69
CA SER A 44 0.03 3.10 -2.29
C SER A 44 0.74 2.45 -3.47
N TYR A 45 0.05 2.33 -4.61
CA TYR A 45 0.59 1.82 -5.87
C TYR A 45 1.87 2.53 -6.33
N LEU A 46 2.09 3.78 -5.94
CA LEU A 46 3.34 4.53 -6.21
C LEU A 46 4.58 3.74 -5.75
N TRP A 47 4.48 3.05 -4.63
CA TRP A 47 5.61 2.41 -3.97
C TRP A 47 5.86 0.97 -4.42
N ARG A 48 5.04 0.41 -5.32
CA ARG A 48 5.07 -1.02 -5.66
C ARG A 48 6.41 -1.55 -6.18
N ASN A 49 7.20 -0.68 -6.81
CA ASN A 49 8.53 -1.04 -7.33
C ASN A 49 9.65 -0.71 -6.34
N ILE A 50 9.34 -0.07 -5.21
CA ILE A 50 10.30 0.26 -4.15
C ILE A 50 10.21 -0.75 -3.02
N ILE A 51 9.00 -1.18 -2.65
CA ILE A 51 8.74 -2.19 -1.60
C ILE A 51 9.63 -3.45 -1.73
N PRO A 52 9.89 -4.04 -2.91
CA PRO A 52 10.77 -5.22 -3.01
C PRO A 52 12.25 -4.98 -2.69
N HIS A 53 12.67 -3.71 -2.62
CA HIS A 53 14.08 -3.31 -2.44
C HIS A 53 14.35 -2.68 -1.08
N VAL A 54 13.32 -2.61 -0.23
CA VAL A 54 13.38 -2.04 1.11
C VAL A 54 12.94 -3.14 2.07
N GLY A 55 13.92 -3.69 2.78
CA GLY A 55 13.80 -4.91 3.58
C GLY A 55 15.17 -5.45 3.89
#